data_AF-A0A241XF91-F1
#
_entry.id   AF-A0A241XF91-F1
#
_cell.length_a   1.000
_cell.length_b   1.000
_cell.length_c   1.000
_cell.angle_alpha   90.00
_cell.angle_beta   90.00
_cell.angle_gamma   90.00
#
_symmetry.space_group_name_H-M   'P 1'
#
loop_
_entity.id
_entity.type
_entity.pdbx_description
1 polymer ?
#
loop_
_entity_poly.entity_id
_entity_poly.type
_entity_poly.pdbx_seq_one_letter_code
_entity_poly.pdbx_strand_id
1 'polypeptide(L)' 'MSMSMLEEIGLDQALDIMSKATAKAARRADDLGLPHAVEVQGAWMLQYPDGRLEPFAPEAAASRKRQP' A
#
# COMPACT_ATOMS: atom_id res chain seq x y z
N MET A 1 -21.09 6.65 20.85
CA MET A 1 -20.11 7.33 21.71
C MET A 1 -19.34 8.28 20.82
N SER A 2 -19.39 9.58 21.09
CA SER A 2 -18.63 10.59 20.36
C SER A 2 -17.19 10.59 20.87
N MET A 3 -16.21 10.61 19.97
CA MET A 3 -14.82 10.88 20.34
C MET A 3 -14.73 12.30 20.91
N SER A 4 -13.83 12.50 21.86
CA SER A 4 -13.53 13.85 22.36
C SER A 4 -12.76 14.65 21.30
N MET A 5 -12.88 15.98 21.33
CA MET A 5 -12.23 16.89 20.38
C MET A 5 -10.70 16.71 20.31
N LEU A 6 -10.05 16.30 21.42
CA LEU A 6 -8.62 16.02 21.45
C LEU A 6 -8.25 14.71 20.73
N GLU A 7 -9.13 13.71 20.77
CA GLU A 7 -8.95 12.45 20.06
C GLU A 7 -9.14 12.62 18.56
N GLU A 8 -10.08 13.47 18.14
CA GLU A 8 -10.27 13.83 16.72
C GLU A 8 -9.01 14.52 16.15
N ILE A 9 -8.46 15.52 16.86
CA ILE A 9 -7.23 16.22 16.44
C ILE A 9 -6.05 15.24 16.37
N GLY A 10 -5.92 14.34 17.35
CA GLY A 10 -4.87 13.32 17.35
C GLY A 10 -4.99 12.34 16.18
N LEU A 11 -6.22 11.94 15.85
CA LEU A 11 -6.51 11.08 14.70
C LEU A 11 -6.17 11.77 13.38
N ASP A 12 -6.56 13.04 13.21
CA ASP A 12 -6.27 13.81 12.01
C ASP A 12 -4.76 13.96 11.78
N GLN A 13 -3.99 14.22 12.84
CA GLN A 13 -2.54 14.28 12.76
C GLN A 13 -1.93 12.92 12.40
N ALA A 14 -2.44 11.83 12.99
CA ALA A 14 -1.97 10.48 12.66
C ALA A 14 -2.26 10.12 11.19
N LEU A 15 -3.44 10.48 10.68
CA LEU A 15 -3.83 10.26 9.29
C LEU A 15 -2.96 11.08 8.33
N ASP A 16 -2.66 12.34 8.64
CA ASP A 16 -1.77 13.18 7.83
C ASP A 16 -0.34 12.61 7.75
N ILE A 17 0.21 12.13 8.87
CA ILE A 17 1.52 11.48 8.91
C ILE A 17 1.52 10.21 8.07
N MET A 18 0.49 9.36 8.22
CA MET A 18 0.37 8.12 7.44
C MET A 18 0.19 8.40 5.95
N SER A 19 -0.61 9.40 5.59
CA SER A 19 -0.80 9.83 4.20
C SER A 19 0.52 10.26 3.56
N LYS A 20 1.30 11.11 4.24
CA LYS A 20 2.63 11.54 3.79
C LYS A 20 3.60 10.38 3.66
N ALA A 21 3.63 9.46 4.63
CA ALA A 21 4.47 8.28 4.59
C ALA A 21 4.10 7.35 3.41
N THR A 22 2.81 7.17 3.17
CA THR A 22 2.27 6.35 2.08
C THR A 22 2.60 6.94 0.72
N ALA A 23 2.41 8.26 0.55
CA ALA A 23 2.78 8.96 -0.68
C ALA A 23 4.28 8.87 -0.97
N LYS A 24 5.13 8.99 0.06
CA LYS A 24 6.58 8.82 -0.08
C LYS A 24 6.96 7.39 -0.46
N ALA A 25 6.30 6.39 0.11
CA ALA A 25 6.54 4.98 -0.22
C ALA A 25 6.12 4.66 -1.66
N ALA A 26 4.95 5.14 -2.10
CA ALA A 26 4.47 4.98 -3.47
C ALA A 26 5.45 5.60 -4.48
N ARG A 27 5.86 6.86 -4.25
CA ARG A 27 6.84 7.52 -5.12
C ARG A 27 8.18 6.78 -5.20
N ARG A 28 8.64 6.21 -4.09
CA ARG A 28 9.86 5.39 -4.09
C ARG A 28 9.68 4.08 -4.85
N ALA A 29 8.49 3.48 -4.80
CA ALA A 29 8.17 2.29 -5.57
C ALA A 29 8.19 2.60 -7.08
N ASP A 30 7.64 3.76 -7.49
CA ASP A 30 7.73 4.28 -8.86
C ASP A 30 9.19 4.46 -9.30
N ASP A 31 10.01 5.14 -8.49
CA ASP A 31 11.43 5.39 -8.79
C ASP A 31 12.23 4.07 -8.94
N LEU A 32 11.78 3.00 -8.28
CA LEU A 32 12.38 1.67 -8.35
C LEU A 32 11.76 0.77 -9.43
N GLY A 33 10.74 1.23 -10.15
CA GLY A 33 10.00 0.45 -11.15
C GLY A 33 9.29 -0.77 -10.56
N LEU A 34 8.87 -0.69 -9.29
CA LEU A 34 8.18 -1.78 -8.61
C LEU A 34 6.69 -1.81 -9.01
N PRO A 35 6.07 -3.00 -9.05
CA PRO A 35 4.64 -3.10 -9.34
C PRO A 35 3.80 -2.58 -8.17
N HIS A 36 2.65 -1.99 -8.50
CA HIS A 36 1.67 -1.46 -7.57
C HIS A 36 0.47 -2.38 -7.40
N ALA A 37 -0.02 -2.53 -6.16
CA ALA A 37 -1.28 -3.22 -5.92
C ALA A 37 -2.45 -2.30 -6.27
N VAL A 38 -3.30 -2.73 -7.20
CA VAL A 38 -4.48 -1.99 -7.67
C VAL A 38 -5.69 -2.90 -7.67
N GLU A 39 -6.86 -2.34 -7.36
CA GLU A 39 -8.12 -3.07 -7.46
C GLU A 39 -8.72 -2.86 -8.86
N VAL A 40 -8.91 -3.95 -9.61
CA VAL A 40 -9.48 -3.95 -10.96
C VAL A 40 -10.70 -4.85 -10.96
N GLN A 41 -11.88 -4.28 -11.19
CA GLN A 41 -13.16 -5.03 -11.23
C GLN A 41 -13.41 -5.89 -9.97
N GLY A 42 -13.01 -5.40 -8.79
CA GLY A 42 -13.16 -6.12 -7.52
C GLY A 42 -12.09 -7.17 -7.24
N ALA A 43 -11.08 -7.31 -8.11
CA ALA A 43 -9.94 -8.20 -7.90
C ALA A 43 -8.65 -7.40 -7.68
N TRP A 44 -7.85 -7.81 -6.69
CA TRP A 44 -6.53 -7.22 -6.46
C TRP A 44 -5.53 -7.75 -7.49
N MET A 45 -4.86 -6.81 -8.16
CA MET A 45 -3.87 -7.06 -9.21
C MET A 45 -2.58 -6.30 -8.92
N LEU A 46 -1.45 -6.83 -9.36
CA LEU A 46 -0.17 -6.12 -9.46
C LEU A 46 -0.07 -5.46 -10.83
N GLN A 47 0.02 -4.13 -10.86
CA GLN A 47 0.28 -3.35 -12.05
C GLN A 47 1.75 -2.99 -12.14
N TYR A 48 2.42 -3.47 -13.19
CA TYR A 48 3.81 -3.16 -13.49
C TYR A 48 3.94 -1.83 -14.26
N PRO A 49 5.11 -1.19 -14.27
CA PRO A 49 5.33 0.07 -14.99
C PRO A 49 5.10 -0.01 -16.51
N ASP A 50 5.20 -1.19 -17.10
CA ASP A 50 4.90 -1.47 -18.51
C ASP A 50 3.39 -1.62 -18.81
N GLY A 51 2.54 -1.51 -17.78
CA GLY A 51 1.10 -1.67 -17.86
C GLY A 51 0.61 -3.12 -17.73
N ARG A 52 1.52 -4.09 -17.56
CA ARG A 52 1.15 -5.49 -17.34
C ARG A 52 0.42 -5.65 -16.01
N LEU A 53 -0.62 -6.48 -16.01
CA LEU A 53 -1.39 -6.84 -14.82
C LEU A 53 -1.18 -8.32 -14.49
N GLU A 54 -0.84 -8.63 -13.24
CA GLU A 54 -0.76 -9.99 -12.72
C GLU A 54 -1.65 -10.13 -11.48
N PRO A 55 -2.24 -11.31 -11.19
CA PRO A 55 -3.00 -11.51 -9.95
C PRO A 55 -2.15 -11.19 -8.72
N PHE A 56 -2.72 -10.44 -7.77
CA PHE A 56 -2.06 -10.20 -6.49
C PHE A 56 -2.05 -11.52 -5.69
N ALA A 57 -0.96 -12.28 -5.78
CA ALA A 57 -0.78 -13.51 -5.03
C ALA A 57 -0.06 -13.20 -3.69
N PRO A 58 -0.77 -13.12 -2.55
CA PRO A 58 -0.13 -12.88 -1.26
C PRO A 58 0.85 -13.98 -0.84
N GLU A 59 0.72 -15.18 -1.42
CA GLU A 59 1.50 -16.37 -1.07
C GLU A 59 2.96 -16.34 -1.58
N ALA A 60 3.26 -15.58 -2.64
CA ALA A 60 4.62 -15.48 -3.18
C ALA A 60 5.59 -14.71 -2.26
N ALA A 61 5.06 -13.83 -1.40
CA ALA A 61 5.87 -13.10 -0.41
C ALA A 61 6.28 -13.97 0.79
N ALA A 62 5.53 -15.03 1.10
CA ALA A 62 5.83 -15.96 2.19
C ALA A 62 6.92 -16.98 1.82
N SER A 63 7.03 -17.34 0.54
CA SER A 63 7.95 -18.37 0.05
C SER A 63 9.43 -17.92 0.00
N ARG A 64 9.73 -16.61 0.02
CA ARG A 64 11.13 -16.12 0.16
C ARG A 64 11.68 -16.13 1.59
N LYS A 65 10.85 -16.39 2.61
CA LYS A 65 11.32 -16.57 4.01
C LYS A 65 11.50 -18.04 4.42
N ARG A 66 11.41 -18.98 3.48
CA ARG A 66 11.67 -20.41 3.70
C ARG A 66 12.64 -20.96 2.66
N GLN A 67 13.87 -20.47 2.66
CA GLN A 67 15.01 -21.30 2.26
C GLN A 67 15.95 -21.38 3.47
N PRO A 68 16.35 -22.59 3.90
CA PRO A 68 17.24 -22.81 5.03
C PRO A 68 18.66 -22.29 4.77
#